data_AF-A0A970H3M5-F1
#
_entry.id   AF-A0A970H3M5-F1
#
_cell.length_a   1.000
_cell.length_b   1.000
_cell.length_c   1.000
_cell.angle_alpha   90.00
_cell.angle_beta   90.00
_cell.angle_gamma   90.00
#
_symmetry.space_group_name_H-M   'P 1'
#
loop_
_entity.id
_entity.type
_entity.pdbx_description
1 polymer ?
#
loop_
_entity_poly.entity_id
_entity_poly.type
_entity_poly.pdbx_seq_one_letter_code
_entity_poly.pdbx_strand_id
1 'polypeptide(L)'
;MARLTPLQLDALGESGNIAMGAAATVLSQLLGQQVRITTPHVTYRTMKEVRDAHPIPCVLIRVHYTRGLQGTNIFILTERDAGIIANMMMGNPEQPIPDPLDELHLSAVSEAMNQMMGSSATAMSEMFGRTIDITPPELEFITNLQQAKKEQVQIADEQAVIQIAFKLTVGNQINSTMLQIVPEEFAITLVEEMLEPLGVTPAAEAGTVHLTEAEREALLLFGQSSLEAAAVALSSMLAQDVSIAVEAVEEITPDGLETGNEEPRLAIAAAYQGDLAGKSLFLLDRREAATVAAHLLGAGEEADEEFTEMHQSALAEAFSQMLGAAMTNIAGTYGINAYIDTPEINLAGELPAEFVDSREPLVRLVCRLKRAQQSESDFMQVLPWQTAQAVLKFATLTKEEAAPEPFAVETTQPTPPAFPEPESREPLLFGEDGAGENKLPLDTIRDVTVQIKGVLGRRKISLKELSSLAFGDVVELDAAAADPVEVMANGKLVARGQIVVYKDQLGIRLTEIVTSTETN
;
A
#
# COMPACT_ATOMS: atom_id res chain seq x y z
N MET A 1 -3.98 17.23 -17.60
CA MET A 1 -3.75 15.92 -18.26
C MET A 1 -4.19 14.85 -17.28
N ALA A 2 -4.92 13.83 -17.75
CA ALA A 2 -5.45 12.77 -16.88
C ALA A 2 -4.30 11.94 -16.29
N ARG A 3 -4.36 11.57 -15.01
CA ARG A 3 -3.41 10.67 -14.36
C ARG A 3 -4.06 9.32 -14.13
N LEU A 4 -3.28 8.23 -14.21
CA LEU A 4 -3.74 6.90 -13.80
C LEU A 4 -4.00 6.83 -12.30
N THR A 5 -5.10 6.19 -11.91
CA THR A 5 -5.43 5.87 -10.51
C THR A 5 -4.49 4.77 -9.96
N PRO A 6 -4.42 4.56 -8.63
CA PRO A 6 -3.63 3.47 -8.06
C PRO A 6 -4.02 2.09 -8.60
N LEU A 7 -5.32 1.85 -8.78
CA LEU A 7 -5.82 0.60 -9.37
C LEU A 7 -5.30 0.42 -10.81
N GLN A 8 -5.26 1.49 -11.59
CA GLN A 8 -4.76 1.49 -12.95
C GLN A 8 -3.23 1.29 -13.01
N LEU A 9 -2.49 1.84 -12.04
CA LEU A 9 -1.06 1.57 -11.88
C LEU A 9 -0.79 0.11 -11.50
N ASP A 10 -1.57 -0.46 -10.59
CA ASP A 10 -1.46 -1.87 -10.21
C ASP A 10 -1.80 -2.78 -11.40
N ALA A 11 -2.84 -2.45 -12.18
CA ALA A 11 -3.18 -3.16 -13.41
C ALA A 11 -2.04 -3.11 -14.45
N LEU A 12 -1.40 -1.94 -14.59
CA LEU A 12 -0.23 -1.79 -15.45
C LEU A 12 0.93 -2.68 -14.97
N GLY A 13 1.20 -2.72 -13.66
CA GLY A 13 2.21 -3.59 -13.05
C GLY A 13 1.93 -5.08 -13.27
N GLU A 14 0.68 -5.52 -13.10
CA GLU A 14 0.27 -6.91 -13.29
C GLU A 14 0.35 -7.34 -14.77
N SER A 15 -0.07 -6.45 -15.67
CA SER A 15 0.08 -6.65 -17.12
C SER A 15 1.55 -6.85 -17.51
N GLY A 16 2.42 -6.00 -16.94
CA GLY A 16 3.87 -6.09 -17.11
C GLY A 16 4.44 -7.38 -16.55
N ASN A 17 3.98 -7.83 -15.38
CA ASN A 17 4.44 -9.08 -14.77
C ASN A 17 4.11 -10.31 -15.64
N ILE A 18 2.89 -10.37 -16.20
CA ILE A 18 2.50 -11.44 -17.13
C ILE A 18 3.34 -11.39 -18.41
N ALA A 19 3.45 -10.21 -19.03
CA ALA A 19 4.19 -10.02 -20.27
C ALA A 19 5.69 -10.32 -20.10
N MET A 20 6.28 -9.94 -18.96
CA MET A 20 7.68 -10.21 -18.63
C MET A 20 7.92 -11.65 -18.18
N GLY A 21 6.93 -12.34 -17.60
CA GLY A 21 7.01 -13.77 -17.30
C GLY A 21 7.17 -14.63 -18.56
N ALA A 22 6.42 -14.30 -19.62
CA ALA A 22 6.59 -14.93 -20.94
C ALA A 22 7.97 -14.62 -21.56
N ALA A 23 8.43 -13.38 -21.40
CA ALA A 23 9.75 -12.93 -21.84
C ALA A 23 10.89 -13.67 -21.11
N ALA A 24 10.78 -13.84 -19.79
CA ALA A 24 11.74 -14.58 -18.96
C ALA A 24 11.88 -16.04 -19.39
N THR A 25 10.79 -16.66 -19.85
CA THR A 25 10.81 -18.04 -20.35
C THR A 25 11.67 -18.16 -21.62
N VAL A 26 11.54 -17.21 -22.55
CA VAL A 26 12.35 -17.18 -23.79
C VAL A 26 13.81 -16.86 -23.48
N LEU A 27 14.08 -15.88 -22.62
CA LEU A 27 15.45 -15.63 -22.18
C LEU A 27 16.07 -16.86 -21.50
N SER A 28 15.31 -17.61 -20.70
CA SER A 28 15.83 -18.82 -20.07
C SER A 28 16.31 -19.85 -21.09
N GLN A 29 15.58 -19.99 -22.19
CA GLN A 29 15.94 -20.90 -23.28
C GLN A 29 17.17 -20.40 -24.05
N LEU A 30 17.24 -19.11 -24.34
CA LEU A 30 18.35 -18.49 -25.07
C LEU A 30 19.65 -18.51 -24.29
N LEU A 31 19.59 -18.19 -22.99
CA LEU A 31 20.77 -18.09 -22.13
C LEU A 31 21.18 -19.43 -21.52
N GLY A 32 20.35 -20.47 -21.64
CA GLY A 32 20.60 -21.79 -21.03
C GLY A 32 20.64 -21.75 -19.50
N GLN A 33 20.03 -20.74 -18.89
CA GLN A 33 20.01 -20.48 -17.45
C GLN A 33 18.58 -20.17 -17.00
N GLN A 34 18.25 -20.43 -15.73
CA GLN A 34 16.95 -20.04 -15.22
C GLN A 34 16.89 -18.52 -15.05
N VAL A 35 16.00 -17.87 -15.81
CA VAL A 35 15.70 -16.44 -15.72
C VAL A 35 14.38 -16.26 -14.98
N ARG A 36 14.37 -15.35 -14.01
CA ARG A 36 13.17 -14.93 -13.29
C ARG A 36 13.05 -13.42 -13.35
N ILE A 37 11.87 -12.95 -13.73
CA ILE A 37 11.47 -11.55 -13.66
C ILE A 37 10.22 -11.52 -12.78
N THR A 38 10.24 -10.77 -11.69
CA THR A 38 9.13 -10.75 -10.71
C THR A 38 8.38 -9.43 -10.68
N THR A 39 7.22 -9.45 -10.02
CA THR A 39 6.28 -8.33 -9.88
C THR A 39 6.99 -7.02 -9.53
N PRO A 40 6.77 -5.97 -10.33
CA PRO A 40 7.51 -4.73 -10.19
C PRO A 40 6.92 -3.79 -9.14
N HIS A 41 7.72 -2.80 -8.74
CA HIS A 41 7.20 -1.59 -8.11
C HIS A 41 6.93 -0.54 -9.19
N VAL A 42 5.68 -0.06 -9.26
CA VAL A 42 5.23 0.96 -10.22
C VAL A 42 5.19 2.31 -9.51
N THR A 43 5.86 3.31 -10.08
CA THR A 43 5.95 4.66 -9.49
C THR A 43 5.83 5.74 -10.56
N TYR A 44 5.14 6.83 -10.23
CA TYR A 44 5.19 8.06 -11.03
C TYR A 44 6.50 8.82 -10.75
N ARG A 45 7.16 9.25 -11.82
CA ARG A 45 8.39 10.05 -11.75
C ARG A 45 8.40 11.07 -12.89
N THR A 46 9.24 12.09 -12.77
CA THR A 46 9.66 12.88 -13.94
C THR A 46 10.84 12.21 -14.62
N MET A 47 11.00 12.42 -15.93
CA MET A 47 12.17 11.88 -16.64
C MET A 47 13.49 12.38 -16.03
N LYS A 48 13.52 13.62 -15.51
CA LYS A 48 14.67 14.15 -14.75
C LYS A 48 15.01 13.30 -13.52
N GLU A 49 14.02 12.99 -12.68
CA GLU A 49 14.23 12.16 -11.48
C GLU A 49 14.73 10.76 -11.84
N VAL A 50 14.22 10.18 -12.92
CA VAL A 50 14.70 8.90 -13.45
C VAL A 50 16.17 9.02 -13.85
N ARG A 51 16.57 10.06 -14.59
CA ARG A 51 17.97 10.26 -14.99
C ARG A 51 18.90 10.48 -13.78
N ASP A 52 18.46 11.22 -12.77
CA ASP A 52 19.26 11.56 -11.60
C ASP A 52 19.43 10.37 -10.63
N ALA A 53 18.44 9.47 -10.57
CA ALA A 53 18.41 8.37 -9.61
C ALA A 53 19.14 7.09 -10.06
N HIS A 54 19.45 6.94 -11.35
CA HIS A 54 19.90 5.65 -11.91
C HIS A 54 21.39 5.58 -12.26
N PRO A 55 22.02 4.42 -12.04
CA PRO A 55 23.46 4.26 -12.24
C PRO A 55 23.85 4.32 -13.71
N ILE A 56 24.89 5.11 -13.98
CA ILE A 56 25.56 5.22 -15.28
C ILE A 56 26.97 4.67 -15.08
N PRO A 57 27.49 3.86 -16.02
CA PRO A 57 26.97 3.57 -17.37
C PRO A 57 25.79 2.57 -17.43
N CYS A 58 24.91 2.77 -18.40
CA CYS A 58 23.73 1.92 -18.63
C CYS A 58 23.44 1.69 -20.13
N VAL A 59 22.65 0.65 -20.43
CA VAL A 59 22.14 0.35 -21.77
C VAL A 59 20.65 0.69 -21.81
N LEU A 60 20.27 1.60 -22.70
CA LEU A 60 18.90 1.92 -23.04
C LEU A 60 18.43 1.03 -24.19
N ILE A 61 17.24 0.46 -24.05
CA ILE A 61 16.60 -0.37 -25.07
C ILE A 61 15.25 0.25 -25.38
N ARG A 62 15.07 0.75 -26.61
CA ARG A 62 13.80 1.34 -27.04
C ARG A 62 13.06 0.38 -27.95
N VAL A 63 11.76 0.21 -27.69
CA VAL A 63 10.86 -0.63 -28.49
C VAL A 63 9.65 0.20 -28.85
N HIS A 64 9.30 0.26 -30.13
CA HIS A 64 8.11 0.96 -30.61
C HIS A 64 7.01 -0.04 -30.93
N TYR A 65 5.81 0.22 -30.45
CA TYR A 65 4.63 -0.52 -30.89
C TYR A 65 4.15 0.02 -32.23
N THR A 66 3.86 -0.87 -33.17
CA THR A 66 3.48 -0.52 -34.55
C THR A 66 2.07 -0.94 -34.91
N ARG A 67 1.52 -1.94 -34.22
CA ARG A 67 0.15 -2.42 -34.39
C ARG A 67 -0.43 -2.81 -33.03
N GLY A 68 -1.73 -2.60 -32.85
CA GLY A 68 -2.45 -2.92 -31.62
C GLY A 68 -2.28 -1.87 -30.53
N LEU A 69 -1.04 -1.53 -30.20
CA LEU A 69 -0.68 -0.44 -29.28
C LEU A 69 0.04 0.68 -30.05
N GLN A 70 -0.03 1.91 -29.55
CA GLN A 70 0.74 3.05 -30.08
C GLN A 70 1.56 3.69 -28.98
N GLY A 71 2.88 3.60 -29.07
CA GLY A 71 3.77 4.23 -28.11
C GLY A 71 5.17 3.65 -28.13
N THR A 72 6.02 4.21 -27.28
CA THR A 72 7.41 3.77 -27.10
C THR A 72 7.58 3.23 -25.69
N ASN A 73 8.20 2.06 -25.59
CA ASN A 73 8.60 1.44 -24.35
C ASN A 73 10.12 1.50 -24.21
N ILE A 74 10.61 1.93 -23.06
CA ILE A 74 12.05 2.11 -22.84
C ILE A 74 12.47 1.22 -21.68
N PHE A 75 13.45 0.34 -21.91
CA PHE A 75 14.06 -0.44 -20.85
C PHE A 75 15.45 0.09 -20.54
N ILE A 76 15.85 -0.01 -19.27
CA ILE A 76 17.17 0.38 -18.78
C ILE A 76 17.78 -0.82 -18.07
N LEU A 77 18.98 -1.20 -18.52
CA LEU A 77 19.82 -2.22 -17.91
C LEU A 77 21.16 -1.62 -17.50
N THR A 78 21.76 -2.16 -16.44
CA THR A 78 23.15 -1.81 -16.12
C THR A 78 24.09 -2.35 -17.19
N GLU A 79 25.22 -1.66 -17.43
CA GLU A 79 26.22 -2.14 -18.39
C GLU A 79 26.68 -3.57 -18.06
N ARG A 80 26.90 -3.84 -16.77
CA ARG A 80 27.32 -5.14 -16.28
C ARG A 80 26.32 -6.23 -16.66
N ASP A 81 25.02 -6.02 -16.40
CA ASP A 81 24.00 -7.05 -16.67
C ASP A 81 23.87 -7.30 -18.17
N ALA A 82 23.92 -6.23 -18.98
CA ALA A 82 23.94 -6.34 -20.44
C ALA A 82 25.16 -7.15 -20.93
N GLY A 83 26.35 -6.91 -20.37
CA GLY A 83 27.56 -7.68 -20.67
C GLY A 83 27.46 -9.16 -20.30
N ILE A 84 26.86 -9.49 -19.14
CA ILE A 84 26.61 -10.87 -18.72
C ILE A 84 25.67 -11.57 -19.71
N ILE A 85 24.56 -10.91 -20.09
CA ILE A 85 23.60 -11.45 -21.07
C ILE A 85 24.28 -11.69 -22.43
N ALA A 86 25.10 -10.74 -22.90
CA ALA A 86 25.86 -10.89 -24.14
C ALA A 86 26.82 -12.08 -24.09
N ASN A 87 27.59 -12.22 -23.02
CA ASN A 87 28.53 -13.33 -22.85
C ASN A 87 27.83 -14.70 -22.83
N MET A 88 26.67 -14.79 -22.18
CA MET A 88 25.82 -15.98 -22.21
C MET A 88 25.32 -16.29 -23.63
N MET A 89 24.80 -15.30 -24.35
CA MET A 89 24.35 -15.44 -25.74
C MET A 89 25.45 -15.92 -26.70
N MET A 90 26.68 -15.45 -26.48
CA MET A 90 27.86 -15.86 -27.26
C MET A 90 28.43 -17.22 -26.83
N GLY A 91 27.85 -17.87 -25.81
CA GLY A 91 28.29 -19.17 -25.28
C GLY A 91 29.55 -19.09 -24.40
N ASN A 92 29.94 -17.91 -23.95
CA ASN A 92 31.16 -17.65 -23.17
C ASN A 92 30.88 -16.92 -21.85
N PRO A 93 30.04 -17.46 -20.94
CA PRO A 93 29.56 -16.75 -19.75
C PRO A 93 30.65 -16.36 -18.73
N GLU A 94 31.83 -16.99 -18.78
CA GLU A 94 32.95 -16.72 -17.88
C GLU A 94 33.95 -15.69 -18.42
N GLN A 95 33.76 -15.20 -19.66
CA GLN A 95 34.65 -14.19 -20.21
C GLN A 95 34.51 -12.85 -19.46
N PRO A 96 35.62 -12.11 -19.29
CA PRO A 96 35.56 -10.77 -18.75
C PRO A 96 34.73 -9.86 -19.68
N ILE A 97 33.88 -9.04 -19.06
CA ILE A 97 33.04 -8.08 -19.77
C ILE A 97 33.92 -6.87 -20.13
N PRO A 98 33.96 -6.44 -21.40
CA PRO A 98 34.67 -5.23 -21.79
C PRO A 98 33.99 -3.99 -21.20
N ASP A 99 34.80 -3.00 -20.81
CA ASP A 99 34.37 -1.70 -20.31
C ASP A 99 35.03 -0.62 -21.20
N PRO A 100 34.29 0.02 -22.14
CA PRO A 100 32.87 -0.15 -22.41
C PRO A 100 32.53 -1.40 -23.26
N LEU A 101 31.24 -1.79 -23.29
CA LEU A 101 30.74 -2.85 -24.19
C LEU A 101 31.05 -2.58 -25.67
N ASP A 102 31.49 -3.61 -26.40
CA ASP A 102 31.78 -3.53 -27.84
C ASP A 102 30.53 -3.81 -28.71
N GLU A 103 30.65 -3.59 -30.03
CA GLU A 103 29.56 -3.81 -30.99
C GLU A 103 29.04 -5.26 -31.01
N LEU A 104 29.90 -6.24 -30.71
CA LEU A 104 29.51 -7.65 -30.68
C LEU A 104 28.62 -7.93 -29.46
N HIS A 105 28.99 -7.38 -28.30
CA HIS A 105 28.16 -7.49 -27.10
C HIS A 105 26.82 -6.78 -27.30
N LEU A 106 26.83 -5.55 -27.83
CA LEU A 106 25.59 -4.80 -28.11
C LEU A 106 24.68 -5.56 -29.10
N SER A 107 25.25 -6.20 -30.12
CA SER A 107 24.48 -7.03 -31.07
C SER A 107 23.88 -8.27 -30.39
N ALA A 108 24.63 -8.91 -29.50
CA ALA A 108 24.16 -10.08 -28.74
C ALA A 108 23.02 -9.71 -27.78
N VAL A 109 23.12 -8.58 -27.07
CA VAL A 109 22.02 -8.07 -26.23
C VAL A 109 20.83 -7.70 -27.09
N SER A 110 21.04 -7.02 -28.22
CA SER A 110 19.96 -6.66 -29.14
C SER A 110 19.17 -7.89 -29.61
N GLU A 111 19.85 -8.97 -29.99
CA GLU A 111 19.20 -10.21 -30.38
C GLU A 111 18.41 -10.84 -29.21
N ALA A 112 19.00 -10.91 -28.01
CA ALA A 112 18.30 -11.41 -26.83
C ALA A 112 17.05 -10.59 -26.51
N MET A 113 17.16 -9.26 -26.57
CA MET A 113 16.04 -8.35 -26.32
C MET A 113 14.99 -8.44 -27.42
N ASN A 114 15.38 -8.61 -28.69
CA ASN A 114 14.46 -8.75 -29.82
C ASN A 114 13.57 -10.00 -29.65
N GLN A 115 14.17 -11.12 -29.28
CA GLN A 115 13.43 -12.36 -28.99
C GLN A 115 12.57 -12.26 -27.73
N MET A 116 13.11 -11.65 -26.66
CA MET A 116 12.38 -11.41 -25.42
C MET A 116 11.13 -10.54 -25.65
N MET A 117 11.29 -9.43 -26.36
CA MET A 117 10.21 -8.49 -26.64
C MET A 117 9.16 -9.08 -27.58
N GLY A 118 9.56 -9.92 -28.54
CA GLY A 118 8.61 -10.65 -29.39
C GLY A 118 7.69 -11.58 -28.59
N SER A 119 8.25 -12.30 -27.61
CA SER A 119 7.47 -13.12 -26.68
C SER A 119 6.53 -12.27 -25.81
N SER A 120 7.04 -11.15 -25.30
CA SER A 120 6.25 -10.21 -24.50
C SER A 120 5.07 -9.63 -25.29
N ALA A 121 5.30 -9.22 -26.54
CA ALA A 121 4.26 -8.72 -27.45
C ALA A 121 3.20 -9.79 -27.77
N THR A 122 3.61 -11.06 -27.87
CA THR A 122 2.69 -12.19 -28.04
C THR A 122 1.81 -12.38 -26.81
N ALA A 123 2.38 -12.38 -25.61
CA ALA A 123 1.63 -12.48 -24.35
C ALA A 123 0.66 -11.31 -24.17
N MET A 124 1.08 -10.09 -24.50
CA MET A 124 0.19 -8.93 -24.53
C MET A 124 -0.92 -9.11 -25.57
N SER A 125 -0.62 -9.67 -26.75
CA SER A 125 -1.65 -9.92 -27.78
C SER A 125 -2.74 -10.86 -27.29
N GLU A 126 -2.36 -11.91 -26.57
CA GLU A 126 -3.30 -12.85 -25.94
C GLU A 126 -4.13 -12.16 -24.85
N MET A 127 -3.49 -11.38 -23.99
CA MET A 127 -4.14 -10.63 -22.91
C MET A 127 -5.18 -9.63 -23.44
N PHE A 128 -4.84 -8.90 -24.50
CA PHE A 128 -5.71 -7.87 -25.09
C PHE A 128 -6.65 -8.40 -26.18
N GLY A 129 -6.57 -9.68 -26.53
CA GLY A 129 -7.41 -10.29 -27.57
C GLY A 129 -7.21 -9.70 -28.97
N ARG A 130 -6.08 -9.06 -29.25
CA ARG A 130 -5.77 -8.40 -30.54
C ARG A 130 -4.28 -8.47 -30.83
N THR A 131 -3.90 -8.33 -32.10
CA THR A 131 -2.50 -8.46 -32.49
C THR A 131 -1.68 -7.23 -32.15
N ILE A 132 -0.60 -7.42 -31.40
CA ILE A 132 0.37 -6.40 -31.01
C ILE A 132 1.69 -6.68 -31.71
N ASP A 133 2.15 -5.72 -32.50
CA ASP A 133 3.45 -5.79 -33.17
C ASP A 133 4.39 -4.73 -32.63
N ILE A 134 5.67 -5.05 -32.60
CA ILE A 134 6.76 -4.19 -32.15
C ILE A 134 7.84 -4.05 -33.23
N THR A 135 8.59 -2.96 -33.19
CA THR A 135 9.84 -2.84 -33.94
C THR A 135 10.93 -3.68 -33.29
N PRO A 136 11.98 -4.06 -34.05
CA PRO A 136 13.24 -4.48 -33.44
C PRO A 136 13.71 -3.42 -32.42
N PRO A 137 14.28 -3.84 -31.28
CA PRO A 137 14.75 -2.92 -30.26
C PRO A 137 15.95 -2.10 -30.74
N GLU A 138 15.94 -0.80 -30.45
CA GLU A 138 17.08 0.08 -30.63
C GLU A 138 17.88 0.16 -29.32
N LEU A 139 19.16 -0.22 -29.38
CA LEU A 139 20.05 -0.18 -28.22
C LEU A 139 20.94 1.06 -28.27
N GLU A 140 21.09 1.71 -27.12
CA GLU A 140 21.97 2.86 -26.96
C GLU A 140 22.73 2.76 -25.64
N PHE A 141 24.04 2.92 -25.71
CA PHE A 141 24.90 2.87 -24.54
C PHE A 141 25.16 4.28 -23.99
N ILE A 142 24.82 4.51 -22.73
CA ILE A 142 24.91 5.81 -22.07
C ILE A 142 26.04 5.77 -21.04
N THR A 143 27.09 6.53 -21.30
CA THR A 143 28.25 6.71 -20.40
C THR A 143 28.25 8.03 -19.65
N ASN A 144 27.44 9.01 -20.08
CA ASN A 144 27.33 10.33 -19.46
C ASN A 144 26.00 11.02 -19.83
N LEU A 145 25.24 11.51 -18.82
CA LEU A 145 23.98 12.27 -19.02
C LEU A 145 24.16 13.53 -19.88
N GLN A 146 25.34 14.14 -19.85
CA GLN A 146 25.65 15.36 -20.62
C GLN A 146 25.89 15.06 -22.11
N GLN A 147 26.22 13.81 -22.47
CA GLN A 147 26.43 13.39 -23.87
C GLN A 147 25.22 12.70 -24.49
N ALA A 148 24.26 12.23 -23.69
CA ALA A 148 22.94 11.86 -24.18
C ALA A 148 22.31 13.12 -24.79
N LYS A 149 22.35 13.25 -26.12
CA LYS A 149 21.79 14.44 -26.75
C LYS A 149 20.31 14.53 -26.39
N LYS A 150 19.82 15.76 -26.17
CA LYS A 150 18.38 16.09 -25.99
C LYS A 150 17.45 15.46 -27.05
N GLU A 151 17.99 14.94 -28.15
CA GLU A 151 17.30 14.33 -29.27
C GLU A 151 17.06 12.81 -29.13
N GLN A 152 17.72 12.11 -28.20
CA GLN A 152 17.82 10.63 -28.21
C GLN A 152 16.91 9.91 -27.21
N VAL A 153 16.54 10.57 -26.11
CA VAL A 153 15.36 10.21 -25.33
C VAL A 153 14.35 11.30 -25.64
N GLN A 154 13.40 11.04 -26.54
CA GLN A 154 12.38 12.02 -27.00
C GLN A 154 11.37 12.41 -25.91
N ILE A 155 11.76 12.31 -24.64
CA ILE A 155 10.98 12.66 -23.47
C ILE A 155 11.72 13.80 -22.78
N ALA A 156 11.07 14.95 -22.69
CA ALA A 156 11.59 16.13 -22.01
C ALA A 156 11.78 15.84 -20.52
N ASP A 157 12.76 16.48 -19.89
CA ASP A 157 13.11 16.24 -18.49
C ASP A 157 11.93 16.49 -17.53
N GLU A 158 11.05 17.43 -17.89
CA GLU A 158 9.86 17.80 -17.13
C GLU A 158 8.64 16.91 -17.39
N GLN A 159 8.69 16.00 -18.38
CA GLN A 159 7.57 15.11 -18.69
C GLN A 159 7.42 14.02 -17.63
N ALA A 160 6.16 13.74 -17.29
CA ALA A 160 5.78 12.66 -16.40
C ALA A 160 5.93 11.32 -17.10
N VAL A 161 6.51 10.37 -16.39
CA VAL A 161 6.70 8.99 -16.83
C VAL A 161 6.31 8.05 -15.70
N ILE A 162 5.92 6.85 -16.09
CA ILE A 162 5.72 5.73 -15.17
C ILE A 162 6.97 4.88 -15.21
N GLN A 163 7.62 4.78 -14.05
CA GLN A 163 8.76 3.91 -13.84
C GLN A 163 8.28 2.61 -13.21
N ILE A 164 8.55 1.50 -13.90
CA ILE A 164 8.24 0.14 -13.47
C ILE A 164 9.58 -0.56 -13.21
N ALA A 165 9.83 -0.99 -11.96
CA ALA A 165 11.08 -1.60 -11.56
C ALA A 165 10.93 -3.12 -11.36
N PHE A 166 11.46 -3.92 -12.28
CA PHE A 166 11.42 -5.38 -12.22
C PHE A 166 12.69 -5.94 -11.58
N LYS A 167 12.54 -6.90 -10.66
CA LYS A 167 13.68 -7.67 -10.18
C LYS A 167 14.03 -8.75 -11.21
N LEU A 168 15.26 -8.69 -11.73
CA LEU A 168 15.80 -9.63 -12.71
C LEU A 168 16.81 -10.56 -12.02
N THR A 169 16.61 -11.87 -12.15
CA THR A 169 17.55 -12.89 -11.69
C THR A 169 17.89 -13.84 -12.83
N VAL A 170 19.18 -14.06 -13.10
CA VAL A 170 19.67 -15.01 -14.11
C VAL A 170 20.72 -15.91 -13.48
N GLY A 171 20.34 -17.16 -13.22
CA GLY A 171 21.17 -18.11 -12.47
C GLY A 171 21.72 -17.49 -11.18
N ASN A 172 23.04 -17.56 -11.01
CA ASN A 172 23.76 -16.94 -9.88
C ASN A 172 24.55 -15.69 -10.30
N GLN A 173 24.45 -15.26 -11.56
CA GLN A 173 25.30 -14.21 -12.11
C GLN A 173 24.63 -12.83 -12.09
N ILE A 174 23.31 -12.79 -12.27
CA ILE A 174 22.51 -11.56 -12.24
C ILE A 174 21.51 -11.64 -11.10
N ASN A 175 21.51 -10.62 -10.25
CA ASN A 175 20.47 -10.32 -9.27
C ASN A 175 20.41 -8.80 -9.15
N SER A 176 19.61 -8.18 -10.02
CA SER A 176 19.56 -6.73 -10.21
C SER A 176 18.15 -6.26 -10.51
N THR A 177 18.02 -4.96 -10.78
CA THR A 177 16.75 -4.33 -11.14
C THR A 177 16.82 -3.86 -12.59
N MET A 178 15.89 -4.34 -13.41
CA MET A 178 15.64 -3.85 -14.76
C MET A 178 14.49 -2.84 -14.70
N LEU A 179 14.68 -1.68 -15.31
CA LEU A 179 13.65 -0.63 -15.31
C LEU A 179 12.95 -0.59 -16.65
N GLN A 180 11.65 -0.33 -16.61
CA GLN A 180 10.84 0.02 -17.77
C GLN A 180 10.25 1.40 -17.53
N ILE A 181 10.46 2.30 -18.48
CA ILE A 181 9.95 3.66 -18.48
C ILE A 181 8.88 3.76 -19.55
N VAL A 182 7.67 4.08 -19.11
CA VAL A 182 6.49 4.22 -19.96
C VAL A 182 6.06 5.68 -19.91
N PRO A 183 6.00 6.40 -21.05
CA PRO A 183 5.44 7.74 -21.08
C PRO A 183 4.01 7.75 -20.52
N GLU A 184 3.65 8.77 -19.74
CA GLU A 184 2.32 8.86 -19.11
C GLU A 184 1.18 8.73 -20.15
N GLU A 185 1.29 9.43 -21.27
CA GLU A 185 0.29 9.38 -22.36
C GLU A 185 0.10 7.95 -22.91
N PHE A 186 1.21 7.22 -23.05
CA PHE A 186 1.15 5.84 -23.53
C PHE A 186 0.57 4.90 -22.48
N ALA A 187 0.91 5.10 -21.20
CA ALA A 187 0.38 4.28 -20.12
C ALA A 187 -1.13 4.44 -19.94
N ILE A 188 -1.65 5.67 -20.09
CA ILE A 188 -3.10 5.94 -20.07
C ILE A 188 -3.78 5.16 -21.18
N THR A 189 -3.28 5.29 -22.41
CA THR A 189 -3.81 4.56 -23.58
C THR A 189 -3.80 3.05 -23.33
N LEU A 190 -2.69 2.51 -22.81
CA LEU A 190 -2.54 1.09 -22.56
C LEU A 190 -3.57 0.58 -21.54
N VAL A 191 -3.77 1.31 -20.44
CA VAL A 191 -4.77 1.00 -19.41
C VAL A 191 -6.19 1.10 -19.93
N GLU A 192 -6.52 2.14 -20.70
CA GLU A 192 -7.84 2.29 -21.30
C GLU A 192 -8.17 1.08 -22.20
N GLU A 193 -7.22 0.69 -23.04
CA GLU A 193 -7.36 -0.47 -23.90
C GLU A 193 -7.39 -1.80 -23.12
N MET A 194 -6.83 -1.87 -21.90
CA MET A 194 -6.99 -3.03 -21.02
C MET A 194 -8.42 -3.16 -20.47
N LEU A 195 -9.09 -2.04 -20.21
CA LEU A 195 -10.37 -1.99 -19.50
C LEU A 195 -11.59 -2.03 -20.44
N GLU A 196 -11.43 -1.62 -21.70
CA GLU A 196 -12.48 -1.68 -22.73
C GLU A 196 -13.16 -3.06 -22.87
N PRO A 197 -12.44 -4.21 -22.91
CA PRO A 197 -13.07 -5.53 -23.07
C PRO A 197 -13.94 -5.98 -21.88
N LEU A 198 -13.75 -5.38 -20.70
CA LEU A 198 -14.47 -5.72 -19.47
C LEU A 198 -15.81 -4.97 -19.33
N GLY A 199 -16.19 -4.15 -20.32
CA GLY A 199 -17.39 -3.30 -20.22
C GLY A 199 -17.25 -2.19 -19.18
N VAL A 200 -16.03 -1.98 -18.67
CA VAL A 200 -15.68 -0.82 -17.85
C VAL A 200 -15.42 0.30 -18.84
N THR A 201 -16.44 1.10 -19.15
CA THR A 201 -16.20 2.39 -19.78
C THR A 201 -15.19 3.13 -18.91
N PRO A 202 -14.07 3.63 -19.47
CA PRO A 202 -13.30 4.65 -18.78
C PRO A 202 -14.33 5.72 -18.44
N ALA A 203 -14.48 6.05 -17.16
CA ALA A 203 -15.26 7.21 -16.78
C ALA A 203 -14.56 8.40 -17.44
N ALA A 204 -15.03 8.75 -18.64
CA ALA A 204 -14.59 9.89 -19.40
C ALA A 204 -15.21 11.12 -18.77
N GLU A 205 -14.67 11.48 -17.61
CA GLU A 205 -14.52 12.87 -17.21
C GLU A 205 -13.11 12.99 -16.67
N ALA A 206 -12.32 13.91 -17.25
CA ALA A 206 -11.11 14.42 -16.64
C ALA A 206 -11.51 15.12 -15.33
N GLY A 207 -11.77 14.34 -14.29
CA GLY A 207 -12.10 14.80 -12.96
C GLY A 207 -10.81 15.14 -12.26
N THR A 208 -10.73 16.36 -11.78
CA THR A 208 -10.03 16.68 -10.54
C THR A 208 -10.10 15.47 -9.60
N VAL A 209 -8.92 14.96 -9.23
CA VAL A 209 -8.78 13.84 -8.31
C VAL A 209 -9.58 14.20 -7.05
N HIS A 210 -10.70 13.52 -6.83
CA HIS A 210 -11.64 13.83 -5.77
C HIS A 210 -11.91 12.61 -4.91
N LEU A 211 -12.03 12.85 -3.60
CA LEU A 211 -12.49 11.86 -2.65
C LEU A 211 -13.97 11.59 -2.91
N THR A 212 -14.31 10.32 -3.10
CA THR A 212 -15.71 9.88 -3.03
C THR A 212 -16.27 10.11 -1.64
N GLU A 213 -17.60 10.18 -1.50
CA GLU A 213 -18.23 10.36 -0.19
C GLU A 213 -17.87 9.23 0.79
N ALA A 214 -17.75 7.99 0.28
CA ALA A 214 -17.35 6.84 1.08
C ALA A 214 -15.90 6.94 1.58
N GLU A 215 -14.99 7.44 0.73
CA GLU A 215 -13.59 7.70 1.11
C GLU A 215 -13.49 8.85 2.11
N ARG A 216 -14.27 9.91 1.93
CA ARG A 216 -14.35 11.05 2.87
C ARG A 216 -14.82 10.58 4.25
N GLU A 217 -15.86 9.75 4.30
CA GLU A 217 -16.36 9.16 5.55
C GLU A 217 -15.32 8.23 6.19
N ALA A 218 -14.63 7.39 5.39
CA ALA A 218 -13.59 6.50 5.89
C ALA A 218 -12.39 7.27 6.47
N LEU A 219 -11.95 8.33 5.79
CA LEU A 219 -10.89 9.22 6.29
C LEU A 219 -11.32 9.98 7.55
N LEU A 220 -12.59 10.38 7.63
CA LEU A 220 -13.14 11.04 8.82
C LEU A 220 -13.09 10.09 10.01
N LEU A 221 -13.58 8.86 9.85
CA LEU A 221 -13.59 7.86 10.91
C LEU A 221 -12.17 7.47 11.34
N PHE A 222 -11.27 7.29 10.37
CA PHE A 222 -9.86 7.00 10.64
C PHE A 222 -9.20 8.15 11.40
N GLY A 223 -9.37 9.38 10.92
CA GLY A 223 -8.84 10.58 11.55
C GLY A 223 -9.37 10.77 12.97
N GLN A 224 -10.68 10.53 13.18
CA GLN A 224 -11.31 10.59 14.49
C GLN A 224 -10.67 9.60 15.47
N SER A 225 -10.60 8.32 15.09
CA SER A 225 -9.99 7.27 15.94
C SER A 225 -8.53 7.58 16.28
N SER A 226 -7.77 8.05 15.29
CA SER A 226 -6.36 8.40 15.46
C SER A 226 -6.17 9.59 16.42
N LEU A 227 -6.95 10.66 16.23
CA LEU A 227 -6.82 11.88 17.03
C LEU A 227 -7.44 11.76 18.42
N GLU A 228 -8.42 10.88 18.63
CA GLU A 228 -8.91 10.53 19.97
C GLU A 228 -7.81 9.89 20.82
N ALA A 229 -7.05 8.94 20.24
CA ALA A 229 -5.92 8.33 20.93
C ALA A 229 -4.82 9.37 21.26
N ALA A 230 -4.57 10.32 20.35
CA ALA A 230 -3.68 11.45 20.60
C ALA A 230 -4.21 12.37 21.71
N ALA A 231 -5.52 12.64 21.76
CA ALA A 231 -6.16 13.48 22.77
C ALA A 231 -6.05 12.86 24.17
N VAL A 232 -6.14 11.53 24.29
CA VAL A 232 -5.92 10.81 25.57
C VAL A 232 -4.49 10.99 26.06
N ALA A 233 -3.50 10.87 25.18
CA ALA A 233 -2.10 11.11 25.53
C ALA A 233 -1.87 12.56 25.98
N LEU A 234 -2.43 13.54 25.25
CA LEU A 234 -2.34 14.96 25.61
C LEU A 234 -3.05 15.27 26.93
N SER A 235 -4.20 14.66 27.19
CA SER A 235 -4.93 14.80 28.46
C SER A 235 -4.06 14.37 29.66
N SER A 236 -3.32 13.27 29.49
CA SER A 236 -2.40 12.77 30.51
C SER A 236 -1.23 13.74 30.75
N MET A 237 -0.72 14.40 29.71
CA MET A 237 0.39 15.36 29.84
C MET A 237 -0.03 16.66 30.50
N LEU A 238 -1.21 17.17 30.12
CA LEU A 238 -1.74 18.45 30.62
C LEU A 238 -2.46 18.30 31.97
N ALA A 239 -2.68 17.06 32.43
CA ALA A 239 -3.49 16.74 33.61
C ALA A 239 -4.89 17.39 33.57
N GLN A 240 -5.48 17.42 32.37
CA GLN A 240 -6.73 18.10 32.04
C GLN A 240 -7.47 17.29 30.98
N ASP A 241 -8.80 17.30 31.00
CA ASP A 241 -9.58 16.63 29.96
C ASP A 241 -9.43 17.36 28.62
N VAL A 242 -8.88 16.65 27.63
CA VAL A 242 -8.72 17.10 26.26
C VAL A 242 -9.48 16.16 25.33
N SER A 243 -10.27 16.74 24.43
CA SER A 243 -10.94 15.99 23.36
C SER A 243 -10.64 16.63 22.01
N ILE A 244 -10.49 15.79 20.99
CA ILE A 244 -10.29 16.21 19.60
C ILE A 244 -11.42 15.61 18.77
N ALA A 245 -12.07 16.43 17.96
CA ALA A 245 -13.08 16.00 17.00
C ALA A 245 -12.65 16.39 15.59
N VAL A 246 -12.76 15.46 14.64
CA VAL A 246 -12.63 15.71 13.20
C VAL A 246 -14.00 16.10 12.67
N GLU A 247 -14.17 17.36 12.32
CA GLU A 247 -15.46 17.90 11.89
C GLU A 247 -15.72 17.68 10.40
N ALA A 248 -14.66 17.76 9.60
CA ALA A 248 -14.75 17.62 8.17
C ALA A 248 -13.44 17.09 7.59
N VAL A 249 -13.57 16.37 6.48
CA VAL A 249 -12.48 16.04 5.57
C VAL A 249 -12.74 16.80 4.29
N GLU A 250 -11.76 17.55 3.82
CA GLU A 250 -11.85 18.43 2.67
C GLU A 250 -10.65 18.23 1.76
N GLU A 251 -10.83 18.55 0.48
CA GLU A 251 -9.73 18.58 -0.46
C GLU A 251 -9.34 20.02 -0.72
N ILE A 252 -8.05 20.29 -0.64
CA ILE A 252 -7.50 21.62 -0.86
C ILE A 252 -6.38 21.54 -1.89
N THR A 253 -6.19 22.63 -2.64
CA THR A 253 -4.96 22.82 -3.40
C THR A 253 -3.83 23.25 -2.46
N PRO A 254 -2.55 23.10 -2.84
CA PRO A 254 -1.43 23.68 -2.09
C PRO A 254 -1.60 25.17 -1.81
N ASP A 255 -2.08 25.95 -2.79
CA ASP A 255 -2.42 27.37 -2.61
C ASP A 255 -3.46 27.59 -1.49
N GLY A 256 -4.34 26.60 -1.28
CA GLY A 256 -5.34 26.58 -0.22
C GLY A 256 -4.78 26.41 1.19
N LEU A 257 -3.49 26.07 1.33
CA LEU A 257 -2.78 26.09 2.62
C LEU A 257 -2.51 27.52 3.10
N GLU A 258 -2.32 28.46 2.17
CA GLU A 258 -1.96 29.86 2.45
C GLU A 258 -3.17 30.79 2.59
N THR A 259 -4.34 30.44 2.02
CA THR A 259 -5.49 31.35 1.86
C THR A 259 -6.35 31.57 3.11
N GLY A 260 -5.79 31.45 4.32
CA GLY A 260 -6.42 31.83 5.58
C GLY A 260 -5.74 33.08 6.15
N ASN A 261 -6.40 34.23 6.04
CA ASN A 261 -5.89 35.52 6.48
C ASN A 261 -5.56 35.53 8.00
N GLU A 262 -4.46 36.21 8.33
CA GLU A 262 -4.01 36.69 9.66
C GLU A 262 -3.28 35.66 10.57
N GLU A 263 -1.95 35.86 10.70
CA GLU A 263 -0.94 35.21 11.57
C GLU A 263 -0.20 33.94 11.08
N PRO A 264 1.13 33.83 11.35
CA PRO A 264 1.91 32.65 10.96
C PRO A 264 1.46 31.42 11.76
N ARG A 265 0.92 30.44 11.04
CA ARG A 265 0.56 29.13 11.61
C ARG A 265 1.83 28.34 11.91
N LEU A 266 1.87 27.72 13.09
CA LEU A 266 2.90 26.75 13.45
C LEU A 266 2.69 25.48 12.61
N ALA A 267 3.73 25.04 11.91
CA ALA A 267 3.72 23.86 11.07
C ALA A 267 4.51 22.73 11.72
N ILE A 268 3.88 21.58 11.92
CA ILE A 268 4.53 20.38 12.47
C ILE A 268 4.41 19.27 11.45
N ALA A 269 5.53 18.90 10.84
CA ALA A 269 5.60 17.82 9.88
C ALA A 269 5.96 16.52 10.59
N ALA A 270 5.24 15.44 10.28
CA ALA A 270 5.54 14.12 10.79
C ALA A 270 5.64 13.12 9.63
N ALA A 271 6.64 12.25 9.68
CA ALA A 271 6.82 11.18 8.71
C ALA A 271 6.52 9.83 9.37
N TYR A 272 5.79 9.00 8.64
CA TYR A 272 5.40 7.65 9.02
C TYR A 272 6.11 6.65 8.12
N GLN A 273 6.52 5.53 8.71
CA GLN A 273 7.16 4.42 8.03
C GLN A 273 6.45 3.09 8.35
N GLY A 274 6.75 2.06 7.56
CA GLY A 274 6.14 0.75 7.65
C GLY A 274 4.95 0.59 6.69
N ASP A 275 3.92 -0.12 7.12
CA ASP A 275 2.74 -0.43 6.29
C ASP A 275 1.93 0.83 5.93
N LEU A 276 1.95 1.85 6.80
CA LEU A 276 1.41 3.18 6.54
C LEU A 276 2.55 4.18 6.33
N ALA A 277 3.29 4.03 5.23
CA ALA A 277 4.33 4.98 4.85
C ALA A 277 3.72 6.26 4.27
N GLY A 278 4.12 7.42 4.79
CA GLY A 278 3.61 8.70 4.33
C GLY A 278 4.01 9.85 5.25
N LYS A 279 3.44 11.01 5.02
CA LYS A 279 3.67 12.19 5.86
C LYS A 279 2.36 12.89 6.21
N SER A 280 2.36 13.61 7.33
CA SER A 280 1.29 14.53 7.72
C SER A 280 1.86 15.86 8.15
N LEU A 281 1.05 16.90 7.99
CA LEU A 281 1.37 18.25 8.38
C LEU A 281 0.26 18.75 9.31
N PHE A 282 0.62 19.17 10.51
CA PHE A 282 -0.30 19.81 11.44
C PHE A 282 -0.09 21.32 11.40
N LEU A 283 -1.18 22.05 11.22
CA LEU A 283 -1.19 23.51 11.19
C LEU A 283 -2.00 24.02 12.38
N LEU A 284 -1.32 24.73 13.28
CA LEU A 284 -1.90 25.27 14.50
C LEU A 284 -1.75 26.80 14.54
N ASP A 285 -2.70 27.47 15.20
CA ASP A 285 -2.55 28.87 15.57
C ASP A 285 -1.39 29.02 16.57
N ARG A 286 -0.55 30.05 16.37
CA ARG A 286 0.59 30.35 17.24
C ARG A 286 0.15 30.61 18.68
N ARG A 287 -0.98 31.28 18.89
CA ARG A 287 -1.50 31.55 20.23
C ARG A 287 -1.89 30.26 20.95
N GLU A 288 -2.53 29.35 20.22
CA GLU A 288 -2.93 28.05 20.77
C GLU A 288 -1.71 27.19 21.09
N ALA A 289 -0.75 27.12 20.16
CA ALA A 289 0.50 26.40 20.36
C ALA A 289 1.27 26.95 21.58
N ALA A 290 1.37 28.27 21.73
CA ALA A 290 1.99 28.89 22.90
C ALA A 290 1.25 28.51 24.20
N THR A 291 -0.08 28.50 24.18
CA THR A 291 -0.88 28.13 25.35
C THR A 291 -0.64 26.67 25.74
N VAL A 292 -0.64 25.74 24.79
CA VAL A 292 -0.36 24.31 25.06
C VAL A 292 1.06 24.13 25.57
N ALA A 293 2.05 24.80 24.97
CA ALA A 293 3.44 24.76 25.39
C ALA A 293 3.65 25.28 26.82
N ALA A 294 3.01 26.39 27.18
CA ALA A 294 3.10 26.97 28.51
C ALA A 294 2.58 26.00 29.59
N HIS A 295 1.46 25.33 29.32
CA HIS A 295 0.89 24.33 30.23
C HIS A 295 1.82 23.12 30.40
N LEU A 296 2.45 22.63 29.32
CA LEU A 296 3.45 21.55 29.39
C LEU A 296 4.67 21.92 30.24
N LEU A 297 5.05 23.20 30.24
CA LEU A 297 6.14 23.74 31.06
C LEU A 297 5.73 24.09 32.50
N GLY A 298 4.45 23.94 32.85
CA GLY A 298 3.90 24.28 34.16
C GLY A 298 3.76 25.79 34.42
N ALA A 299 3.84 26.62 33.38
CA ALA A 299 3.55 28.04 33.43
C ALA A 299 2.03 28.26 33.22
N GLY A 300 1.39 29.05 34.09
CA GLY A 300 -0.04 29.37 34.00
C GLY A 300 -0.39 30.25 32.79
N GLU A 301 -1.66 30.65 32.70
CA GLU A 301 -2.32 31.29 31.53
C GLU A 301 -1.75 32.63 31.00
N GLU A 302 -0.60 33.12 31.47
CA GLU A 302 0.03 34.36 30.98
C GLU A 302 0.81 34.10 29.68
N ALA A 303 0.09 33.77 28.60
CA ALA A 303 0.61 33.59 27.25
C ALA A 303 0.87 34.94 26.53
N ASP A 304 1.65 35.82 27.15
CA ASP A 304 2.13 37.08 26.53
C ASP A 304 3.66 37.07 26.31
N GLU A 305 4.32 35.95 26.60
CA GLU A 305 5.76 35.77 26.38
C GLU A 305 6.05 35.18 24.98
N GLU A 306 7.04 35.75 24.31
CA GLU A 306 7.55 35.31 23.01
C GLU A 306 7.72 33.79 22.95
N PHE A 307 7.28 33.17 21.85
CA PHE A 307 7.43 31.72 21.63
C PHE A 307 8.91 31.31 21.63
N THR A 308 9.42 30.85 22.78
CA THR A 308 10.85 30.51 22.97
C THR A 308 11.21 29.10 22.47
N GLU A 309 12.50 28.80 22.34
CA GLU A 309 13.02 27.45 22.03
C GLU A 309 12.59 26.38 23.04
N MET A 310 12.31 26.78 24.28
CA MET A 310 11.81 25.87 25.32
C MET A 310 10.36 25.44 25.04
N HIS A 311 9.53 26.38 24.58
CA HIS A 311 8.16 26.08 24.12
C HIS A 311 8.16 25.15 22.90
N GLN A 312 9.10 25.36 21.97
CA GLN A 312 9.29 24.51 20.78
C GLN A 312 9.60 23.06 21.17
N SER A 313 10.57 22.88 22.07
CA SER A 313 11.00 21.55 22.50
C SER A 313 9.89 20.80 23.24
N ALA A 314 9.16 21.50 24.12
CA ALA A 314 8.02 20.92 24.84
C ALA A 314 6.91 20.48 23.88
N LEU A 315 6.58 21.29 22.88
CA LEU A 315 5.60 20.92 21.86
C LEU A 315 6.07 19.75 21.00
N ALA A 316 7.34 19.72 20.59
CA ALA A 316 7.89 18.60 19.83
C ALA A 316 7.76 17.28 20.59
N GLU A 317 8.08 17.29 21.88
CA GLU A 317 7.96 16.12 22.74
C GLU A 317 6.49 15.69 22.90
N ALA A 318 5.58 16.65 23.14
CA ALA A 318 4.16 16.36 23.25
C ALA A 318 3.58 15.79 21.95
N PHE A 319 3.88 16.40 20.80
CA PHE A 319 3.44 15.89 19.49
C PHE A 319 4.02 14.51 19.18
N SER A 320 5.29 14.26 19.49
CA SER A 320 5.91 12.94 19.31
C SER A 320 5.18 11.86 20.11
N GLN A 321 4.88 12.12 21.38
CA GLN A 321 4.15 11.20 22.24
C GLN A 321 2.67 11.05 21.81
N MET A 322 1.99 12.13 21.44
CA MET A 322 0.61 12.11 20.93
C MET A 322 0.50 11.28 19.65
N LEU A 323 1.38 11.52 18.68
CA LEU A 323 1.36 10.80 17.42
C LEU A 323 1.81 9.34 17.61
N GLY A 324 2.72 9.06 18.54
CA GLY A 324 3.06 7.69 18.93
C GLY A 324 1.87 6.91 19.50
N ALA A 325 1.05 7.56 20.33
CA ALA A 325 -0.20 6.97 20.84
C ALA A 325 -1.22 6.72 19.72
N ALA A 326 -1.38 7.69 18.81
CA ALA A 326 -2.22 7.53 17.62
C ALA A 326 -1.78 6.34 16.76
N MET A 327 -0.47 6.21 16.49
CA MET A 327 0.08 5.09 15.72
C MET A 327 -0.12 3.75 16.42
N THR A 328 0.02 3.71 17.75
CA THR A 328 -0.24 2.48 18.53
C THR A 328 -1.70 2.05 18.42
N ASN A 329 -2.63 3.01 18.46
CA ASN A 329 -4.06 2.76 18.28
C ASN A 329 -4.37 2.27 16.85
N ILE A 330 -3.83 2.93 15.83
CA ILE A 330 -4.01 2.53 14.42
C ILE A 330 -3.43 1.12 14.20
N ALA A 331 -2.22 0.85 14.68
CA ALA A 331 -1.59 -0.47 14.58
C ALA A 331 -2.44 -1.56 15.24
N GLY A 332 -3.00 -1.28 16.42
CA GLY A 332 -3.90 -2.21 17.11
C GLY A 332 -5.24 -2.42 16.41
N THR A 333 -5.81 -1.35 15.83
CA THR A 333 -7.14 -1.37 15.22
C THR A 333 -7.12 -2.01 13.83
N TYR A 334 -6.11 -1.70 13.03
CA TYR A 334 -6.01 -2.15 11.63
C TYR A 334 -4.99 -3.27 11.43
N GLY A 335 -4.29 -3.70 12.47
CA GLY A 335 -3.31 -4.80 12.40
C GLY A 335 -2.05 -4.48 11.59
N ILE A 336 -1.69 -3.19 11.49
CA ILE A 336 -0.58 -2.71 10.67
C ILE A 336 0.67 -2.44 11.49
N ASN A 337 1.85 -2.67 10.92
CA ASN A 337 3.13 -2.29 11.50
C ASN A 337 3.56 -0.92 10.95
N ALA A 338 3.23 0.13 11.69
CA ALA A 338 3.64 1.50 11.34
C ALA A 338 4.22 2.22 12.55
N TYR A 339 5.27 3.02 12.30
CA TYR A 339 5.96 3.81 13.31
C TYR A 339 6.20 5.22 12.79
N ILE A 340 6.43 6.14 13.72
CA ILE A 340 6.64 7.55 13.41
C ILE A 340 8.09 7.93 13.63
N ASP A 341 8.65 8.69 12.68
CA ASP A 341 9.95 9.34 12.87
C ASP A 341 9.79 10.56 13.79
N THR A 342 10.92 11.13 14.25
CA THR A 342 10.90 12.34 15.07
C THR A 342 10.20 13.48 14.29
N PRO A 343 9.12 14.08 14.82
CA PRO A 343 8.43 15.18 14.15
C PRO A 343 9.35 16.40 13.97
N GLU A 344 9.28 17.02 12.81
CA GLU A 344 9.99 18.27 12.52
C GLU A 344 9.04 19.46 12.76
N ILE A 345 9.40 20.34 13.69
CA ILE A 345 8.64 21.56 13.97
C ILE A 345 9.26 22.72 13.21
N ASN A 346 8.48 23.34 12.32
CA ASN A 346 8.86 24.57 11.65
C ASN A 346 8.07 25.77 12.19
N LEU A 347 8.81 26.71 12.77
CA LEU A 347 8.28 27.92 13.41
C LEU A 347 8.36 29.16 12.53
N ALA A 348 9.10 29.06 11.42
CA ALA A 348 9.20 30.14 10.45
C ALA A 348 7.95 30.24 9.56
N GLY A 349 7.00 29.31 9.70
CA GLY A 349 5.82 29.21 8.82
C GLY A 349 6.16 28.66 7.44
N GLU A 350 7.40 28.21 7.22
CA GLU A 350 7.81 27.57 5.97
C GLU A 350 7.21 26.16 5.89
N LEU A 351 6.30 25.97 4.95
CA LEU A 351 5.66 24.70 4.67
C LEU A 351 6.67 23.79 3.93
N PRO A 352 6.73 22.48 4.22
CA PRO A 352 7.63 21.58 3.53
C PRO A 352 7.31 21.54 2.02
N ALA A 353 8.34 21.50 1.17
CA ALA A 353 8.22 21.59 -0.29
C ALA A 353 7.25 20.55 -0.88
N GLU A 354 7.18 19.36 -0.29
CA GLU A 354 6.24 18.31 -0.72
C GLU A 354 4.75 18.63 -0.53
N PHE A 355 4.40 19.58 0.34
CA PHE A 355 3.04 20.07 0.51
C PHE A 355 2.77 21.27 -0.40
N VAL A 356 3.78 22.13 -0.62
CA VAL A 356 3.65 23.37 -1.44
C VAL A 356 3.77 23.08 -2.94
N ASP A 357 4.73 22.24 -3.33
CA ASP A 357 5.00 21.88 -4.72
C ASP A 357 4.15 20.68 -5.18
N SER A 358 3.25 20.19 -4.33
CA SER A 358 2.37 19.06 -4.67
C SER A 358 1.49 19.40 -5.86
N ARG A 359 1.54 18.56 -6.90
CA ARG A 359 0.59 18.66 -8.04
C ARG A 359 -0.72 17.93 -7.78
N GLU A 360 -0.84 17.24 -6.65
CA GLU A 360 -2.04 16.51 -6.21
C GLU A 360 -2.78 17.31 -5.12
N PRO A 361 -4.12 17.20 -5.04
CA PRO A 361 -4.86 17.84 -3.97
C PRO A 361 -4.43 17.25 -2.62
N LEU A 362 -4.36 18.09 -1.62
CA LEU A 362 -4.09 17.68 -0.26
C LEU A 362 -5.41 17.39 0.43
N VAL A 363 -5.40 16.41 1.33
CA VAL A 363 -6.56 16.08 2.15
C VAL A 363 -6.41 16.80 3.48
N ARG A 364 -7.30 17.74 3.74
CA ARG A 364 -7.39 18.50 4.99
C ARG A 364 -8.44 17.89 5.90
N LEU A 365 -8.03 17.47 7.09
CA LEU A 365 -8.91 17.19 8.21
C LEU A 365 -9.04 18.49 9.03
N VAL A 366 -10.28 18.98 9.15
CA VAL A 366 -10.62 20.12 10.01
C VAL A 366 -10.90 19.57 11.40
N CYS A 367 -10.04 19.92 12.35
CA CYS A 367 -10.06 19.35 13.70
C CYS A 367 -10.38 20.43 14.73
N ARG A 368 -11.25 20.12 15.68
CA ARG A 368 -11.54 20.95 16.82
C ARG A 368 -11.01 20.34 18.11
N LEU A 369 -10.18 21.11 18.81
CA LEU A 369 -9.61 20.78 20.10
C LEU A 369 -10.45 21.45 21.20
N LYS A 370 -10.90 20.68 22.19
CA LYS A 370 -11.58 21.17 23.38
C LYS A 370 -10.79 20.80 24.62
N ARG A 371 -10.57 21.78 25.49
CA ARG A 371 -9.88 21.64 26.78
C ARG A 371 -10.80 22.10 27.91
N ALA A 372 -10.81 21.40 29.03
CA ALA A 372 -11.69 21.73 30.15
C ALA A 372 -11.49 23.18 30.65
N GLN A 373 -12.53 24.02 30.65
CA GLN A 373 -12.50 25.43 31.11
C GLN A 373 -11.82 26.46 30.17
N GLN A 374 -11.40 26.09 28.95
CA GLN A 374 -10.84 27.03 27.96
C GLN A 374 -11.68 27.09 26.67
N SER A 375 -11.39 28.09 25.83
CA SER A 375 -12.08 28.26 24.53
C SER A 375 -11.72 27.14 23.57
N GLU A 376 -12.68 26.73 22.73
CA GLU A 376 -12.44 25.76 21.66
C GLU A 376 -11.44 26.34 20.65
N SER A 377 -10.51 25.52 20.19
CA SER A 377 -9.50 25.91 19.21
C SER A 377 -9.55 24.98 18.00
N ASP A 378 -9.38 25.56 16.82
CA ASP A 378 -9.36 24.81 15.56
C ASP A 378 -7.91 24.61 15.11
N PHE A 379 -7.62 23.41 14.62
CA PHE A 379 -6.36 23.10 13.94
C PHE A 379 -6.64 22.22 12.72
N MET A 380 -5.67 22.10 11.83
CA MET A 380 -5.82 21.25 10.65
C MET A 380 -4.73 20.20 10.63
N GLN A 381 -5.11 18.98 10.26
CA GLN A 381 -4.18 17.96 9.81
C GLN A 381 -4.28 17.87 8.30
N VAL A 382 -3.17 17.99 7.61
CA VAL A 382 -3.08 17.93 6.15
C VAL A 382 -2.27 16.69 5.77
N LEU A 383 -2.83 15.90 4.87
CA LEU A 383 -2.20 14.72 4.31
C LEU A 383 -1.92 14.96 2.82
N PRO A 384 -0.72 14.62 2.32
CA PRO A 384 -0.51 14.43 0.90
C PRO A 384 -1.49 13.39 0.36
N TRP A 385 -1.89 13.55 -0.90
CA TRP A 385 -2.84 12.65 -1.55
C TRP A 385 -2.45 11.17 -1.40
N GLN A 386 -1.17 10.85 -1.60
CA GLN A 386 -0.64 9.50 -1.46
C GLN A 386 -0.80 8.93 -0.04
N THR A 387 -0.58 9.76 0.99
CA THR A 387 -0.80 9.35 2.38
C THR A 387 -2.28 9.07 2.63
N ALA A 388 -3.19 9.93 2.14
CA ALA A 388 -4.63 9.72 2.28
C ALA A 388 -5.09 8.43 1.58
N GLN A 389 -4.56 8.14 0.39
CA GLN A 389 -4.81 6.87 -0.30
C GLN A 389 -4.26 5.66 0.47
N ALA A 390 -3.08 5.77 1.08
CA ALA A 390 -2.54 4.72 1.92
C ALA A 390 -3.46 4.43 3.12
N VAL A 391 -3.97 5.49 3.78
CA VAL A 391 -4.96 5.36 4.86
C VAL A 391 -6.24 4.66 4.36
N LEU A 392 -6.76 5.06 3.20
CA LEU A 392 -7.99 4.50 2.63
C LEU A 392 -7.88 3.00 2.34
N LYS A 393 -6.71 2.52 1.90
CA LYS A 393 -6.48 1.07 1.71
C LYS A 393 -6.76 0.28 3.00
N PHE A 394 -6.41 0.82 4.16
CA PHE A 394 -6.65 0.16 5.44
C PHE A 394 -8.06 0.41 6.00
N ALA A 395 -8.57 1.64 5.83
CA ALA A 395 -9.88 2.02 6.34
C ALA A 395 -11.06 1.37 5.59
N THR A 396 -10.86 0.91 4.34
CA THR A 396 -11.90 0.26 3.52
C THR A 396 -11.95 -1.26 3.68
N LEU A 397 -10.85 -1.90 4.07
CA LEU A 397 -10.79 -3.35 4.35
C LEU A 397 -11.72 -3.79 5.49
N THR A 398 -12.20 -2.86 6.32
CA THR A 398 -13.11 -3.14 7.45
C THR A 398 -14.60 -3.07 7.09
N LYS A 399 -14.98 -2.58 5.89
CA LYS A 399 -16.40 -2.41 5.49
C LYS A 399 -16.96 -3.56 4.63
N GLU A 400 -16.14 -4.44 4.05
CA GLU A 400 -16.61 -5.49 3.12
C GLU A 400 -17.16 -6.78 3.79
N GLU A 401 -17.23 -6.84 5.12
CA GLU A 401 -17.76 -7.99 5.88
C GLU A 401 -19.12 -7.73 6.59
N ALA A 402 -19.95 -6.82 6.08
CA ALA A 402 -21.30 -6.59 6.60
C ALA A 402 -22.41 -7.09 5.64
N ALA A 403 -22.73 -8.38 5.79
CA ALA A 403 -23.97 -9.10 5.41
C ALA A 403 -24.55 -8.96 3.97
N PRO A 404 -24.63 -10.05 3.17
CA PRO A 404 -25.45 -10.04 1.96
C PRO A 404 -26.91 -10.43 2.26
N GLU A 405 -27.87 -9.66 1.71
CA GLU A 405 -29.27 -10.07 1.59
C GLU A 405 -29.43 -11.23 0.59
N PRO A 406 -30.43 -12.12 0.78
CA PRO A 406 -30.54 -13.35 0.00
C PRO A 406 -31.21 -13.10 -1.37
N PHE A 407 -30.46 -13.29 -2.45
CA PHE A 407 -31.04 -13.55 -3.78
C PHE A 407 -30.98 -15.05 -4.09
N ALA A 408 -32.16 -15.62 -4.35
CA ALA A 408 -32.36 -17.01 -4.71
C ALA A 408 -31.84 -17.30 -6.13
N VAL A 409 -31.03 -18.35 -6.28
CA VAL A 409 -30.71 -18.95 -7.57
C VAL A 409 -31.03 -20.44 -7.50
N GLU A 410 -31.93 -20.88 -8.38
CA GLU A 410 -32.26 -22.29 -8.61
C GLU A 410 -31.01 -23.05 -9.06
N THR A 411 -30.66 -24.11 -8.34
CA THR A 411 -29.66 -25.08 -8.77
C THR A 411 -30.34 -26.42 -9.02
N THR A 412 -30.19 -26.92 -10.25
CA THR A 412 -30.61 -28.27 -10.64
C THR A 412 -29.56 -29.29 -10.22
N GLN A 413 -29.75 -29.93 -9.05
CA GLN A 413 -29.14 -31.20 -8.68
C GLN A 413 -30.14 -32.08 -7.90
N PRO A 414 -30.00 -33.41 -7.93
CA PRO A 414 -31.07 -34.34 -7.57
C PRO A 414 -31.32 -34.38 -6.05
N THR A 415 -32.60 -34.38 -5.70
CA THR A 415 -33.17 -34.29 -4.34
C THR A 415 -32.76 -35.47 -3.46
N PRO A 416 -31.99 -35.28 -2.37
CA PRO A 416 -31.93 -36.22 -1.25
C PRO A 416 -33.27 -36.16 -0.48
N PRO A 417 -33.66 -37.21 0.25
CA PRO A 417 -34.99 -37.31 0.84
C PRO A 417 -35.27 -36.11 1.75
N ALA A 418 -36.49 -35.59 1.65
CA ALA A 418 -36.96 -34.46 2.45
C ALA A 418 -36.71 -34.73 3.93
N PHE A 419 -35.79 -33.96 4.53
CA PHE A 419 -35.78 -33.79 5.97
C PHE A 419 -37.07 -33.06 6.33
N PRO A 420 -37.79 -33.48 7.39
CA PRO A 420 -38.96 -32.76 7.85
C PRO A 420 -38.55 -31.32 8.17
N GLU A 421 -39.39 -30.35 7.74
CA GLU A 421 -39.22 -28.94 8.06
C GLU A 421 -38.87 -28.79 9.54
N PRO A 422 -37.85 -28.00 9.91
CA PRO A 422 -37.65 -27.70 11.32
C PRO A 422 -38.89 -26.95 11.79
N GLU A 423 -39.75 -27.64 12.55
CA GLU A 423 -40.79 -26.99 13.35
C GLU A 423 -40.12 -25.81 14.06
N SER A 424 -40.73 -24.65 13.92
CA SER A 424 -40.34 -23.39 14.54
C SER A 424 -39.84 -23.62 15.97
N ARG A 425 -38.52 -23.75 16.14
CA ARG A 425 -37.93 -23.79 17.46
C ARG A 425 -37.92 -22.36 17.95
N GLU A 426 -38.74 -22.11 18.96
CA GLU A 426 -38.68 -20.90 19.76
C GLU A 426 -37.21 -20.60 20.14
N PRO A 427 -36.82 -19.33 20.20
CA PRO A 427 -35.49 -18.96 20.64
C PRO A 427 -35.22 -19.60 22.01
N LEU A 428 -33.98 -20.07 22.21
CA LEU A 428 -33.51 -20.61 23.49
C LEU A 428 -33.75 -19.57 24.59
N LEU A 429 -34.90 -19.65 25.25
CA LEU A 429 -35.15 -19.02 26.53
C LEU A 429 -34.30 -19.77 27.54
N PHE A 430 -33.24 -19.12 28.01
CA PHE A 430 -32.52 -19.56 29.19
C PHE A 430 -33.52 -19.61 30.35
N GLY A 431 -33.76 -20.83 30.85
CA GLY A 431 -34.72 -21.10 31.91
C GLY A 431 -34.64 -20.12 33.07
N GLU A 432 -35.79 -19.56 33.41
CA GLU A 432 -36.10 -19.12 34.76
C GLU A 432 -36.24 -20.38 35.61
N ASP A 433 -35.26 -20.64 36.47
CA ASP A 433 -35.45 -21.15 37.82
C ASP A 433 -34.10 -21.32 38.52
N GLY A 434 -33.91 -20.59 39.63
CA GLY A 434 -32.78 -20.74 40.55
C GLY A 434 -32.10 -19.43 40.93
N ALA A 435 -32.55 -18.84 42.05
CA ALA A 435 -32.03 -17.62 42.65
C ALA A 435 -30.53 -17.66 42.94
N GLY A 436 -29.81 -16.61 42.53
CA GLY A 436 -28.40 -16.36 42.84
C GLY A 436 -27.82 -15.33 41.87
N GLU A 437 -27.34 -14.21 42.42
CA GLU A 437 -27.00 -12.96 41.73
C GLU A 437 -26.01 -13.09 40.57
N ASN A 438 -26.16 -12.16 39.60
CA ASN A 438 -25.24 -11.82 38.50
C ASN A 438 -25.29 -12.67 37.21
N LYS A 439 -26.44 -12.64 36.51
CA LYS A 439 -26.45 -12.84 35.05
C LYS A 439 -26.11 -11.50 34.38
N LEU A 440 -24.89 -11.37 33.84
CA LEU A 440 -24.56 -10.26 32.95
C LEU A 440 -25.58 -10.26 31.79
N PRO A 441 -26.27 -9.14 31.52
CA PRO A 441 -27.16 -9.04 30.37
C PRO A 441 -26.39 -9.41 29.10
N LEU A 442 -26.98 -10.25 28.24
CA LEU A 442 -26.38 -10.60 26.95
C LEU A 442 -26.06 -9.34 26.12
N ASP A 443 -26.79 -8.25 26.32
CA ASP A 443 -26.53 -6.95 25.70
C ASP A 443 -25.21 -6.31 26.17
N THR A 444 -24.69 -6.65 27.35
CA THR A 444 -23.41 -6.13 27.89
C THR A 444 -22.19 -6.84 27.28
N ILE A 445 -22.38 -7.97 26.61
CA ILE A 445 -21.28 -8.77 26.01
C ILE A 445 -21.26 -8.64 24.47
N ARG A 446 -22.22 -7.92 23.87
CA ARG A 446 -22.26 -7.70 22.41
C ARG A 446 -21.07 -6.89 21.89
N ASP A 447 -20.47 -6.07 22.75
CA ASP A 447 -19.34 -5.20 22.41
C ASP A 447 -17.97 -5.82 22.80
N VAL A 448 -17.95 -7.09 23.19
CA VAL A 448 -16.70 -7.78 23.53
C VAL A 448 -16.11 -8.42 22.29
N THR A 449 -15.04 -7.82 21.77
CA THR A 449 -14.27 -8.35 20.63
C THR A 449 -13.66 -9.72 20.99
N VAL A 450 -13.96 -10.74 20.19
CA VAL A 450 -13.45 -12.10 20.37
C VAL A 450 -12.45 -12.39 19.25
N GLN A 451 -11.23 -12.80 19.61
CA GLN A 451 -10.26 -13.26 18.63
C GLN A 451 -10.54 -14.73 18.27
N ILE A 452 -10.96 -14.97 17.03
CA ILE A 452 -11.16 -16.32 16.47
C ILE A 452 -9.89 -16.75 15.73
N LYS A 453 -9.42 -17.98 15.98
CA LYS A 453 -8.28 -18.60 15.27
C LYS A 453 -8.64 -20.00 14.81
N GLY A 454 -8.45 -20.28 13.53
CA GLY A 454 -8.45 -21.65 12.99
C GLY A 454 -7.06 -22.26 13.10
N VAL A 455 -6.93 -23.38 13.81
CA VAL A 455 -5.67 -24.11 13.99
C VAL A 455 -5.74 -25.41 13.20
N LEU A 456 -5.00 -25.47 12.09
CA LEU A 456 -4.89 -26.67 11.26
C LEU A 456 -4.08 -27.77 11.95
N GLY A 457 -3.08 -27.40 12.75
CA GLY A 457 -2.21 -28.32 13.47
C GLY A 457 -1.18 -27.56 14.31
N ARG A 458 -0.53 -28.24 15.25
CA ARG A 458 0.49 -27.68 16.13
C ARG A 458 1.77 -28.50 16.04
N ARG A 459 2.90 -27.91 16.41
CA ARG A 459 4.14 -28.66 16.62
C ARG A 459 4.91 -28.02 17.76
N LYS A 460 5.38 -28.81 18.71
CA LYS A 460 6.35 -28.35 19.71
C LYS A 460 7.76 -28.61 19.18
N ILE A 461 8.56 -27.55 19.08
CA ILE A 461 9.97 -27.62 18.69
C ILE A 461 10.85 -27.04 19.79
N SER A 462 12.09 -27.51 19.88
CA SER A 462 13.07 -26.95 20.82
C SER A 462 13.61 -25.60 20.31
N LEU A 463 14.08 -24.73 21.20
CA LEU A 463 14.66 -23.44 20.82
C LEU A 463 15.88 -23.60 19.88
N LYS A 464 16.63 -24.69 20.05
CA LYS A 464 17.75 -25.08 19.19
C LYS A 464 17.26 -25.39 17.77
N GLU A 465 16.19 -26.17 17.62
CA GLU A 465 15.61 -26.47 16.31
C GLU A 465 15.03 -25.22 15.65
N LEU A 466 14.31 -24.38 16.40
CA LEU A 466 13.79 -23.10 15.89
C LEU A 466 14.92 -22.21 15.35
N SER A 467 16.04 -22.10 16.08
CA SER A 467 17.21 -21.32 15.63
C SER A 467 17.92 -21.88 14.40
N SER A 468 17.69 -23.16 14.08
CA SER A 468 18.29 -23.82 12.92
C SER A 468 17.38 -23.85 11.69
N LEU A 469 16.14 -23.36 11.78
CA LEU A 469 15.23 -23.30 10.65
C LEU A 469 15.66 -22.20 9.67
N ALA A 470 15.74 -22.55 8.39
CA ALA A 470 15.96 -21.64 7.29
C ALA A 470 14.75 -21.59 6.37
N PHE A 471 14.69 -20.54 5.53
CA PHE A 471 13.65 -20.42 4.52
C PHE A 471 13.66 -21.65 3.59
N GLY A 472 12.52 -22.34 3.49
CA GLY A 472 12.37 -23.57 2.72
C GLY A 472 12.32 -24.87 3.54
N ASP A 473 12.59 -24.81 4.85
CA ASP A 473 12.46 -25.97 5.72
C ASP A 473 10.99 -26.38 5.91
N VAL A 474 10.73 -27.68 5.79
CA VAL A 474 9.39 -28.25 5.96
C VAL A 474 9.15 -28.59 7.43
N VAL A 475 8.14 -27.96 8.03
CA VAL A 475 7.73 -28.21 9.41
C VAL A 475 6.47 -29.08 9.42
N GLU A 476 6.62 -30.35 9.80
CA GLU A 476 5.51 -31.30 9.89
C GLU A 476 4.66 -31.04 11.15
N LEU A 477 3.34 -30.85 10.99
CA LEU A 477 2.40 -30.59 12.08
C LEU A 477 1.86 -31.90 12.68
N ASP A 478 1.28 -31.84 13.88
CA ASP A 478 0.68 -32.98 14.59
C ASP A 478 -0.73 -33.39 14.09
N ALA A 479 -1.19 -32.81 12.98
CA ALA A 479 -2.52 -33.04 12.40
C ALA A 479 -2.41 -33.50 10.94
N ALA A 480 -3.24 -34.47 10.55
CA ALA A 480 -3.33 -34.96 9.18
C ALA A 480 -4.26 -34.06 8.33
N ALA A 481 -4.08 -34.07 7.00
CA ALA A 481 -4.90 -33.26 6.08
C ALA A 481 -6.41 -33.57 6.11
N ALA A 482 -6.79 -34.73 6.65
CA ALA A 482 -8.20 -35.15 6.81
C ALA A 482 -8.78 -34.81 8.19
N ASP A 483 -7.96 -34.32 9.13
CA ASP A 483 -8.40 -33.99 10.47
C ASP A 483 -9.18 -32.67 10.47
N PRO A 484 -10.22 -32.53 11.31
CA PRO A 484 -10.97 -31.29 11.40
C PRO A 484 -10.13 -30.19 12.04
N VAL A 485 -10.21 -28.99 11.47
CA VAL A 485 -9.59 -27.76 11.98
C VAL A 485 -10.22 -27.37 13.31
N GLU A 486 -9.39 -27.07 14.30
CA GLU A 486 -9.82 -26.54 15.58
C GLU A 486 -10.11 -25.04 15.47
N VAL A 487 -11.29 -24.60 15.87
CA VAL A 487 -11.66 -23.18 15.95
C VAL A 487 -11.60 -22.74 17.39
N MET A 488 -10.73 -21.77 17.67
CA MET A 488 -10.45 -21.25 19.00
C MET A 488 -10.96 -19.83 19.15
N ALA A 489 -11.60 -19.52 20.27
CA ALA A 489 -11.97 -18.16 20.66
C ALA A 489 -11.16 -17.76 21.89
N ASN A 490 -10.37 -16.68 21.81
CA ASN A 490 -9.50 -16.20 22.90
C ASN A 490 -8.66 -17.32 23.56
N GLY A 491 -8.19 -18.28 22.74
CA GLY A 491 -7.37 -19.41 23.20
C GLY A 491 -8.14 -20.62 23.74
N LYS A 492 -9.49 -20.62 23.73
CA LYS A 492 -10.32 -21.77 24.11
C LYS A 492 -10.94 -22.43 22.87
N LEU A 493 -10.91 -23.76 22.78
CA LEU A 493 -11.59 -24.50 21.71
C LEU A 493 -13.11 -24.29 21.81
N VAL A 494 -13.72 -23.80 20.72
CA VAL A 494 -15.17 -23.53 20.65
C VAL A 494 -15.87 -24.31 19.56
N ALA A 495 -15.16 -24.75 18.51
CA ALA A 495 -15.73 -25.56 17.45
C ALA A 495 -14.66 -26.37 16.72
N ARG A 496 -15.10 -27.36 15.93
CA ARG A 496 -14.29 -28.09 14.95
C ARG A 496 -14.95 -27.95 13.58
N GLY A 497 -14.15 -27.93 12.52
CA GLY A 497 -14.67 -27.77 11.16
C GLY A 497 -13.78 -28.37 10.08
N GLN A 498 -14.28 -28.40 8.85
CA GLN A 498 -13.53 -28.86 7.68
C GLN A 498 -13.12 -27.68 6.82
N ILE A 499 -11.91 -27.73 6.25
CA ILE A 499 -11.48 -26.75 5.25
C ILE A 499 -12.32 -26.97 3.99
N VAL A 500 -12.93 -25.88 3.51
CA VAL A 500 -13.68 -25.84 2.27
C VAL A 500 -13.11 -24.73 1.41
N VAL A 501 -13.10 -24.92 0.10
CA VAL A 501 -12.79 -23.83 -0.84
C VAL A 501 -14.11 -23.25 -1.33
N TYR A 502 -14.27 -21.94 -1.19
CA TYR A 502 -15.42 -21.20 -1.68
C TYR A 502 -14.94 -19.98 -2.45
N LYS A 503 -15.31 -19.87 -3.74
CA LYS A 503 -14.87 -18.79 -4.64
C LYS A 503 -13.35 -18.54 -4.58
N ASP A 504 -12.56 -19.61 -4.72
CA ASP A 504 -11.09 -19.58 -4.67
C ASP A 504 -10.48 -19.08 -3.33
N GLN A 505 -11.29 -18.98 -2.27
CA GLN A 505 -10.84 -18.68 -0.91
C GLN A 505 -11.02 -19.89 0.02
N LEU A 506 -10.12 -20.04 0.99
CA LEU A 506 -10.18 -21.08 2.01
C LEU A 506 -11.12 -20.65 3.15
N GLY A 507 -12.12 -21.46 3.45
CA GLY A 507 -13.04 -21.29 4.58
C GLY A 507 -13.06 -22.50 5.50
N ILE A 508 -13.62 -22.35 6.70
CA ILE A 508 -13.82 -23.45 7.66
C ILE A 508 -15.32 -23.68 7.83
N ARG A 509 -15.82 -24.81 7.34
CA ARG A 509 -17.20 -25.24 7.60
C ARG A 509 -17.26 -25.93 8.95
N LEU A 510 -17.89 -25.30 9.94
CA LEU A 510 -18.07 -25.87 11.26
C LEU A 510 -18.85 -27.19 11.17
N THR A 511 -18.28 -28.26 11.73
CA THR A 511 -18.88 -29.59 11.83
C THR A 511 -19.43 -29.85 13.22
N GLU A 512 -18.82 -29.26 14.25
CA GLU A 512 -19.19 -29.47 15.64
C GLU A 512 -18.92 -28.19 16.44
N ILE A 513 -19.85 -27.79 17.31
CA ILE A 513 -19.66 -26.69 18.27
C ILE A 513 -19.48 -27.31 19.65
N VAL A 514 -18.39 -26.95 20.33
CA VAL A 514 -18.04 -27.49 21.64
C VAL A 514 -18.71 -26.63 22.72
N THR A 515 -19.77 -27.16 23.34
CA THR A 515 -20.44 -26.52 24.48
C THR A 515 -19.74 -26.89 25.80
N SER A 516 -19.59 -25.93 26.72
CA SER A 516 -18.85 -26.10 27.99
C SER A 516 -19.55 -26.98 29.06
N THR A 517 -20.39 -27.94 28.67
CA THR A 517 -21.16 -28.79 29.59
C THR A 517 -20.62 -30.20 29.78
N GLU A 518 -19.56 -30.61 29.11
CA GLU A 518 -18.90 -31.89 29.38
C GLU A 518 -17.38 -31.74 29.42
N THR A 519 -16.85 -31.45 30.62
CA THR A 519 -15.60 -32.06 31.07
C THR A 519 -15.64 -32.16 32.59
N ASN A 520 -15.94 -33.37 33.07
CA ASN A 520 -15.61 -33.87 34.40
C ASN A 520 -14.22 -34.50 34.34
#